data_AF-X1D5S7-F1
#
_entry.id   AF-X1D5S7-F1
#
_cell.length_a   1.000
_cell.length_b   1.000
_cell.length_c   1.000
_cell.angle_alpha   90.00
_cell.angle_beta   90.00
_cell.angle_gamma   90.00
#
_symmetry.space_group_name_H-M   'P 1'
#
loop_
_entity.id
_entity.type
_entity.pdbx_description
1 polymer ?
#
loop_
_entity_poly.entity_id
_entity_poly.type
_entity_poly.pdbx_seq_one_letter_code
_entity_poly.pdbx_strand_id
1 'polypeptide(L)'
;MEAEMSGAIISGWKAANSITCALVEGDISRAGVHDYLDWWRDEVIKKYDYQDIIKNVVMPYCLTSDDMDFLFSKITRTLTGILDPYETPKIVAEAMAEIIPIVSQERPDIFKKLQKMQVTPLEAVFRDCIRAGFPTTMFSC
;
A
#
# COMPACT_ATOMS: atom_id res chain seq x y z
N MET A 1 10.66 4.04 -4.99
CA MET A 1 11.98 3.81 -5.64
C MET A 1 12.70 2.60 -5.06
N GLU A 2 13.20 2.58 -3.82
CA GLU A 2 13.88 1.41 -3.23
C GLU A 2 13.01 0.14 -3.20
N ALA A 3 11.79 0.21 -2.65
CA ALA A 3 10.89 -0.95 -2.58
C ALA A 3 10.49 -1.51 -3.96
N GLU A 4 10.36 -0.64 -4.97
CA GLU A 4 10.05 -1.03 -6.36
C GLU A 4 11.26 -1.71 -7.02
N MET A 5 12.47 -1.21 -6.76
CA MET A 5 13.71 -1.80 -7.26
C MET A 5 13.97 -3.17 -6.63
N SER A 6 13.80 -3.30 -5.31
CA SER A 6 13.93 -4.59 -4.62
C SER A 6 12.88 -5.60 -5.12
N GLY A 7 11.63 -5.16 -5.31
CA GLY A 7 10.57 -6.01 -5.86
C GLY A 7 10.88 -6.51 -7.27
N ALA A 8 11.40 -5.64 -8.15
CA ALA A 8 11.80 -6.02 -9.51
C ALA A 8 12.97 -7.01 -9.53
N ILE A 9 13.99 -6.80 -8.69
CA ILE A 9 15.15 -7.69 -8.59
C ILE A 9 14.75 -9.06 -8.06
N ILE A 10 13.96 -9.12 -6.98
CA ILE A 10 13.56 -10.39 -6.36
C ILE A 10 12.67 -11.19 -7.31
N SER A 11 11.68 -10.54 -7.94
CA SER A 11 10.80 -11.20 -8.90
C SER A 11 11.56 -11.70 -10.13
N GLY A 12 12.49 -10.90 -10.67
CA GLY A 12 13.36 -11.31 -11.76
C GLY A 12 14.25 -12.51 -11.40
N TRP A 13 14.87 -12.49 -10.21
CA TRP A 13 15.68 -13.60 -9.72
C TRP A 13 14.86 -14.89 -9.53
N LYS A 14 13.68 -14.80 -8.89
CA LYS A 14 12.78 -15.95 -8.68
C LYS A 14 12.31 -16.54 -10.01
N ALA A 15 12.00 -15.69 -10.99
CA ALA A 15 11.61 -16.12 -12.33
C ALA A 15 12.76 -16.85 -13.04
N ALA A 16 13.95 -16.25 -13.07
CA ALA A 16 15.14 -16.84 -13.70
C ALA A 16 15.51 -18.18 -13.06
N ASN A 17 15.44 -18.28 -11.73
CA ASN A 17 15.70 -19.52 -11.01
C ASN A 17 14.71 -20.62 -11.41
N SER A 18 13.41 -20.33 -11.39
CA SER A 18 12.37 -21.32 -11.70
C SER A 18 12.44 -21.79 -13.15
N ILE A 19 12.71 -20.88 -14.10
CA ILE A 19 12.93 -21.24 -15.51
C ILE A 19 14.17 -22.13 -15.66
N THR A 20 15.25 -21.83 -14.94
CA THR A 20 16.48 -22.62 -15.01
C THR A 20 16.26 -24.03 -14.49
N CYS A 21 15.57 -24.19 -13.36
CA CYS A 21 15.18 -25.50 -12.82
C CYS A 21 14.33 -26.29 -13.82
N ALA A 22 13.28 -25.67 -14.37
CA ALA A 22 12.42 -26.29 -15.38
C ALA A 22 13.19 -26.77 -16.62
N LEU A 23 14.18 -25.99 -17.08
CA LEU A 23 15.03 -26.36 -18.22
C LEU A 23 15.97 -27.53 -17.89
N VAL A 24 16.57 -27.54 -16.71
CA VAL A 24 17.49 -28.62 -16.27
C VAL A 24 16.74 -29.93 -16.07
N GLU A 25 15.52 -29.86 -15.53
CA GLU A 25 14.66 -31.03 -15.28
C GLU A 25 13.89 -31.47 -16.54
N GLY A 26 13.89 -30.65 -17.59
CA GLY A 26 13.14 -30.90 -18.82
C GLY A 26 11.63 -30.68 -18.71
N ASP A 27 11.15 -30.15 -17.58
CA ASP A 27 9.73 -29.84 -17.34
C ASP A 27 9.39 -28.42 -17.80
N ILE A 28 9.36 -28.21 -19.12
CA ILE A 28 8.96 -26.93 -19.72
C ILE A 28 7.44 -26.83 -19.73
N SER A 29 6.86 -26.64 -18.56
CA SER A 29 5.43 -26.54 -18.36
C SER A 29 5.08 -25.55 -17.25
N ARG A 30 3.78 -25.33 -17.05
CA ARG A 30 3.29 -24.56 -15.90
C ARG A 30 3.67 -25.22 -14.56
N ALA A 31 3.78 -26.55 -14.53
CA ALA A 31 4.20 -27.27 -13.33
C ALA A 31 5.67 -26.99 -13.03
N GLY A 32 6.57 -27.03 -14.03
CA GLY A 32 7.99 -26.75 -13.82
C GLY A 32 8.31 -25.34 -13.31
N VAL A 33 7.40 -24.38 -13.43
CA VAL A 33 7.54 -23.02 -12.87
C VAL A 33 6.61 -22.74 -11.68
N HIS A 34 6.04 -23.78 -11.06
CA HIS A 34 5.05 -23.60 -10.00
C HIS A 34 5.63 -22.82 -8.81
N ASP A 35 6.91 -23.00 -8.49
CA ASP A 35 7.59 -22.31 -7.39
C ASP A 35 7.52 -20.78 -7.52
N TYR A 36 7.66 -20.26 -8.75
CA TYR A 36 7.52 -18.82 -9.00
C TYR A 36 6.08 -18.36 -8.78
N LEU A 37 5.11 -19.14 -9.27
CA LEU A 37 3.68 -18.82 -9.16
C LEU A 37 3.21 -18.88 -7.70
N ASP A 38 3.66 -19.88 -6.96
CA ASP A 38 3.38 -20.06 -5.54
C ASP A 38 3.96 -18.91 -4.73
N TRP A 39 5.24 -18.56 -4.98
CA TRP A 39 5.86 -17.39 -4.36
C TRP A 39 5.08 -16.11 -4.64
N TRP A 40 4.66 -15.87 -5.88
CA TRP A 40 3.93 -14.64 -6.22
C TRP A 40 2.56 -14.56 -5.57
N ARG A 41 1.86 -15.69 -5.52
CA ARG A 41 0.59 -15.80 -4.80
C ARG A 41 0.76 -15.55 -3.31
N ASP A 42 1.71 -16.23 -2.67
CA ASP A 42 1.78 -16.29 -1.21
C ASP A 42 2.49 -15.07 -0.60
N GLU A 43 3.59 -14.61 -1.21
CA GLU A 43 4.38 -13.49 -0.68
C GLU A 43 3.90 -12.12 -1.14
N VAL A 44 3.14 -12.05 -2.25
CA VAL A 44 2.66 -10.76 -2.77
C VAL A 44 1.15 -10.65 -2.73
N ILE A 45 0.43 -11.52 -3.43
CA ILE A 45 -1.04 -11.37 -3.58
C ILE A 45 -1.77 -11.59 -2.25
N LYS A 46 -1.41 -12.63 -1.48
CA LYS A 46 -2.08 -12.94 -0.22
C LYS A 46 -1.60 -12.07 0.94
N LYS A 47 -0.33 -11.66 0.91
CA LYS A 47 0.31 -10.95 2.03
C LYS A 47 0.00 -9.47 2.04
N TYR A 48 -0.21 -8.88 0.87
CA TYR A 48 -0.33 -7.44 0.72
C TYR A 48 -1.67 -7.06 0.07
N ASP A 49 -2.47 -6.29 0.80
CA ASP A 49 -3.65 -5.63 0.23
C ASP A 49 -3.25 -4.26 -0.33
N TYR A 50 -3.36 -4.10 -1.65
CA TYR A 50 -3.07 -2.83 -2.32
C TYR A 50 -3.93 -1.69 -1.77
N GLN A 51 -5.12 -1.98 -1.23
CA GLN A 51 -5.98 -0.97 -0.62
C GLN A 51 -5.32 -0.32 0.60
N ASP A 52 -4.46 -1.04 1.33
CA ASP A 52 -3.81 -0.49 2.52
C ASP A 52 -2.76 0.58 2.17
N ILE A 53 -2.07 0.43 1.04
CA ILE A 53 -1.22 1.50 0.50
C ILE A 53 -2.07 2.66 0.00
N ILE A 54 -3.13 2.36 -0.75
CA ILE A 54 -3.95 3.39 -1.38
C ILE A 54 -4.69 4.22 -0.33
N LYS A 55 -5.13 3.64 0.80
CA LYS A 55 -5.79 4.38 1.90
C LYS A 55 -4.95 5.54 2.45
N ASN A 56 -3.64 5.52 2.28
CA ASN A 56 -2.78 6.63 2.69
C ASN A 56 -3.12 7.94 1.96
N VAL A 57 -3.72 7.89 0.76
CA VAL A 57 -4.16 9.10 0.04
C VAL A 57 -5.39 9.78 0.65
N VAL A 58 -6.12 9.08 1.52
CA VAL A 58 -7.32 9.63 2.19
C VAL A 58 -6.92 10.74 3.17
N MET A 59 -5.74 10.64 3.77
CA MET A 59 -5.20 11.63 4.71
C MET A 59 -5.04 13.02 4.05
N PRO A 60 -4.24 13.20 2.99
CA PRO A 60 -4.12 14.49 2.30
C PRO A 60 -5.41 14.91 1.57
N TYR A 61 -6.36 13.99 1.34
CA TYR A 61 -7.69 14.34 0.84
C TYR A 61 -8.58 14.99 1.93
N CYS A 62 -8.46 14.55 3.19
CA CYS A 62 -9.30 15.03 4.29
C CYS A 62 -8.69 16.18 5.09
N LEU A 63 -7.36 16.30 5.09
CA LEU A 63 -6.60 17.21 5.94
C LEU A 63 -5.79 18.21 5.11
N THR A 64 -5.71 19.45 5.59
CA THR A 64 -4.79 20.46 5.03
C THR A 64 -3.37 20.26 5.56
N SER A 65 -2.39 20.97 4.98
CA SER A 65 -1.02 21.01 5.52
C SER A 65 -1.01 21.41 6.99
N ASP A 66 -1.72 22.50 7.34
CA ASP A 66 -1.79 23.00 8.72
C ASP A 66 -2.42 21.98 9.69
N ASP A 67 -3.41 21.20 9.22
CA ASP A 67 -4.00 20.13 10.04
C ASP A 67 -2.97 19.03 10.31
N MET A 68 -2.21 18.62 9.28
CA MET A 68 -1.17 17.60 9.39
C MET A 68 0.00 18.06 10.27
N ASP A 69 0.44 19.31 10.11
CA ASP A 69 1.50 19.90 10.94
C ASP A 69 1.10 19.92 12.41
N PHE A 70 -0.14 20.32 12.71
CA PHE A 70 -0.67 20.25 14.07
C PHE A 70 -0.66 18.82 14.60
N LEU A 71 -1.20 17.85 13.85
CA LEU A 71 -1.27 16.45 14.28
C LEU A 71 0.12 15.87 14.55
N PHE A 72 1.04 16.01 13.60
CA PHE A 72 2.38 15.45 13.72
C PHE A 72 3.20 16.17 14.81
N SER A 73 2.94 17.46 15.08
CA SER A 73 3.60 18.16 16.21
C SER A 73 3.24 17.58 17.58
N LYS A 74 2.11 16.87 17.70
CA LYS A 74 1.67 16.22 18.96
C LYS A 74 2.26 14.83 19.14
N ILE A 75 2.82 14.23 18.09
CA ILE A 75 3.50 12.92 18.17
C ILE A 75 4.90 13.15 18.71
N THR A 76 5.09 12.94 20.00
CA THR A 76 6.39 13.15 20.68
C THR A 76 7.24 11.91 20.75
N ARG A 77 6.66 10.72 20.51
CA ARG A 77 7.41 9.46 20.50
C ARG A 77 8.22 9.30 19.22
N THR A 78 9.40 8.70 19.34
CA THR A 78 10.17 8.27 18.17
C THR A 78 9.44 7.12 17.49
N LEU A 79 9.17 7.26 16.18
CA LEU A 79 8.63 6.18 15.36
C LEU A 79 9.78 5.28 14.89
N THR A 80 9.51 3.98 14.76
CA THR A 80 10.48 3.05 14.19
C THR A 80 10.79 3.44 12.75
N GLY A 81 12.08 3.60 12.43
CA GLY A 81 12.55 3.92 11.09
C GLY A 81 12.51 2.71 10.16
N ILE A 82 11.31 2.26 9.79
CA ILE A 82 11.10 1.25 8.75
C ILE A 82 10.68 1.89 7.43
N LEU A 83 11.05 1.25 6.32
CA LEU A 83 10.68 1.67 4.96
C LEU A 83 9.69 0.69 4.31
N ASP A 84 8.96 -0.07 5.12
CA ASP A 84 7.92 -0.99 4.65
C ASP A 84 6.61 -0.20 4.43
N PRO A 85 6.10 -0.10 3.19
CA PRO A 85 4.90 0.69 2.88
C PRO A 85 3.61 0.12 3.46
N TYR A 86 3.59 -1.14 3.92
CA TYR A 86 2.43 -1.78 4.55
C TYR A 86 2.45 -1.70 6.07
N GLU A 87 3.64 -1.62 6.68
CA GLU A 87 3.78 -1.49 8.13
C GLU A 87 3.87 -0.01 8.58
N THR A 88 4.45 0.87 7.77
CA THR A 88 4.56 2.30 8.09
C THR A 88 3.20 2.95 8.42
N PRO A 89 2.10 2.70 7.67
CA PRO A 89 0.80 3.26 8.00
C PRO A 89 0.26 2.80 9.35
N LYS A 90 0.55 1.55 9.76
CA LYS A 90 0.12 1.01 11.06
C LYS A 90 0.82 1.73 12.20
N ILE A 91 2.15 1.91 12.09
CA ILE A 91 2.95 2.63 13.09
C ILE A 91 2.47 4.07 13.25
N VAL A 92 2.17 4.75 12.14
CA VAL A 92 1.64 6.13 12.17
C VAL A 92 0.24 6.15 12.76
N ALA A 93 -0.64 5.21 12.39
CA ALA A 93 -2.00 5.13 12.92
C ALA A 93 -2.02 4.89 14.44
N GLU A 94 -1.14 4.04 14.95
CA GLU A 94 -0.96 3.84 16.39
C GLU A 94 -0.54 5.12 17.10
N ALA A 95 0.46 5.84 16.55
CA ALA A 95 0.90 7.13 17.10
C ALA A 95 -0.23 8.17 17.08
N MET A 96 -1.04 8.19 16.02
CA MET A 96 -2.19 9.07 15.91
C MET A 96 -3.28 8.73 16.95
N ALA A 97 -3.50 7.44 17.23
CA ALA A 97 -4.50 7.02 18.21
C ALA A 97 -4.19 7.53 19.63
N GLU A 98 -2.91 7.58 20.00
CA GLU A 98 -2.45 8.10 21.29
C GLU A 98 -2.78 9.59 21.49
N ILE A 99 -2.77 10.38 20.42
CA ILE A 99 -3.00 11.83 20.48
C ILE A 99 -4.47 12.22 20.28
N ILE A 100 -5.37 11.28 19.91
CA ILE A 100 -6.80 11.56 19.68
C ILE A 100 -7.46 12.33 20.84
N PRO A 101 -7.26 11.98 22.13
CA PRO A 101 -7.88 12.71 23.23
C PRO A 101 -7.46 14.18 23.28
N ILE A 102 -6.19 14.47 22.98
CA ILE A 102 -5.63 15.83 22.96
C ILE A 102 -6.24 16.60 21.79
N VAL A 103 -6.27 16.00 20.60
CA VAL A 103 -6.82 16.61 19.39
C VAL A 103 -8.31 16.94 19.57
N SER A 104 -9.09 16.05 20.19
CA SER A 104 -10.51 16.28 20.44
C SER A 104 -10.77 17.48 21.35
N GLN A 105 -9.83 17.83 22.24
CA GLN A 105 -9.95 18.96 23.16
C GLN A 105 -9.44 20.26 22.54
N GLU A 106 -8.26 20.24 21.93
CA GLU A 106 -7.61 21.45 21.40
C GLU A 106 -8.16 21.88 20.03
N ARG A 107 -8.47 20.91 19.16
CA ARG A 107 -8.87 21.14 17.76
C ARG A 107 -10.02 20.21 17.36
N PRO A 108 -11.24 20.43 17.89
CA PRO A 108 -12.39 19.59 17.59
C PRO A 108 -12.78 19.60 16.10
N ASP A 109 -12.37 20.63 15.35
CA ASP A 109 -12.50 20.70 13.90
C ASP A 109 -11.62 19.65 13.18
N ILE A 110 -10.37 19.47 13.61
CA ILE A 110 -9.47 18.42 13.10
C ILE A 110 -9.99 17.05 13.50
N PHE A 111 -10.48 16.89 14.73
CA PHE A 111 -11.05 15.62 15.18
C PHE A 111 -12.22 15.16 14.29
N LYS A 112 -13.10 16.07 13.86
CA LYS A 112 -14.18 15.74 12.90
C LYS A 112 -13.63 15.31 11.53
N LYS A 113 -12.53 15.91 11.06
CA LYS A 113 -11.87 15.49 9.81
C LYS A 113 -11.26 14.08 9.94
N LEU A 114 -10.68 13.75 11.10
CA LEU A 114 -10.20 12.39 11.39
C LEU A 114 -11.33 11.36 11.39
N GLN A 115 -12.50 11.70 11.97
CA GLN A 115 -13.68 10.84 11.89
C GLN A 115 -14.15 10.65 10.44
N LYS A 116 -14.15 11.73 9.64
CA LYS A 116 -14.44 11.65 8.20
C LYS A 116 -13.46 10.74 7.46
N MET A 117 -12.18 10.80 7.79
CA MET A 117 -11.13 9.97 7.18
C MET A 117 -11.42 8.47 7.35
N GLN A 118 -11.90 8.04 8.52
CA GLN A 118 -12.20 6.61 8.80
C GLN A 118 -13.34 6.04 7.93
N VAL A 119 -14.27 6.89 7.50
CA VAL A 119 -15.46 6.48 6.74
C VAL A 119 -15.41 6.88 5.26
N THR A 120 -14.33 7.55 4.82
CA THR A 120 -14.20 8.00 3.44
C THR A 120 -13.81 6.81 2.55
N PRO A 121 -14.69 6.40 1.60
CA PRO A 121 -14.37 5.30 0.70
C PRO A 121 -13.33 5.74 -0.34
N LEU A 122 -12.49 4.82 -0.81
CA LEU A 122 -11.46 5.10 -1.81
C LEU A 122 -12.07 5.62 -3.11
N GLU A 123 -13.26 5.15 -3.48
CA GLU A 123 -14.01 5.58 -4.66
C GLU A 123 -14.36 7.07 -4.61
N ALA A 124 -14.54 7.64 -3.41
CA ALA A 124 -14.76 9.07 -3.27
C ALA A 124 -13.49 9.88 -3.54
N VAL A 125 -12.32 9.34 -3.18
CA VAL A 125 -11.02 9.99 -3.38
C VAL A 125 -10.59 9.91 -4.84
N PHE A 126 -10.80 8.75 -5.48
CA PHE A 126 -10.35 8.49 -6.86
C PHE A 126 -11.43 8.69 -7.93
N ARG A 127 -12.60 9.27 -7.59
CA ARG A 127 -13.74 9.43 -8.50
C ARG A 127 -13.35 9.92 -9.90
N ASP A 128 -12.46 10.91 -9.96
CA ASP A 128 -12.05 11.56 -11.21
C ASP A 128 -10.93 10.79 -11.94
N CYS A 129 -10.26 9.86 -11.27
CA CYS A 129 -9.21 9.00 -11.83
C CYS A 129 -9.73 7.63 -12.30
N ILE A 130 -10.85 7.15 -11.75
CA ILE A 130 -11.43 5.83 -12.07
C ILE A 130 -11.93 5.76 -13.53
N ARG A 131 -12.21 6.90 -14.17
CA ARG A 131 -12.77 6.95 -15.54
C ARG A 131 -11.75 6.80 -16.68
N ALA A 132 -10.48 6.58 -16.39
CA ALA A 132 -9.46 6.26 -17.40
C ALA A 132 -9.14 4.76 -17.38
N GLY A 133 -10.10 3.90 -17.73
CA GLY A 133 -9.76 2.52 -18.08
C GLY A 133 -8.79 2.51 -19.27
N PHE A 134 -7.82 1.59 -19.28
CA PHE A 134 -7.04 1.35 -20.50
C PHE A 134 -7.99 0.84 -21.59
N PRO A 135 -8.00 1.41 -22.81
CA PRO A 135 -8.81 0.91 -23.90
C PRO A 135 -8.36 -0.52 -24.24
N THR A 136 -9.09 -1.51 -23.74
CA THR A 136 -8.92 -2.92 -24.07
C THR A 136 -9.75 -3.24 -25.31
N THR A 137 -9.46 -2.56 -26.42
CA THR A 137 -9.83 -3.08 -27.74
C THR A 137 -8.71 -4.02 -28.19
N MET A 138 -8.64 -5.21 -27.57
CA MET A 138 -7.94 -6.33 -28.19
C MET A 138 -8.90 -7.00 -29.17
N PHE A 139 -8.54 -6.92 -30.45
CA PHE A 139 -8.97 -7.70 -31.62
C PHE A 139 -10.06 -8.76 -31.37
N SER A 140 -11.24 -8.51 -31.93
CA SER A 140 -12.22 -9.56 -32.25
C SER A 140 -11.92 -10.13 -33.64
N CYS A 141 -11.54 -11.40 -33.67
CA CYS A 141 -11.37 -12.32 -34.81
C CYS A 141 -10.36 -11.94 -35.92
#